data_AF-A0A2X4V255-F1
#
_entry.id   AF-A0A2X4V255-F1
#
_cell.length_a   1.000
_cell.length_b   1.000
_cell.length_c   1.000
_cell.angle_alpha   90.00
_cell.angle_beta   90.00
_cell.angle_gamma   90.00
#
_symmetry.space_group_name_H-M   'P 1'
#
loop_
_entity.id
_entity.type
_entity.pdbx_description
1 polymer ?
#
loop_
_entity_poly.entity_id
_entity_poly.type
_entity_poly.pdbx_seq_one_letter_code
_entity_poly.pdbx_strand_id
1 'polypeptide(L)'
;MVNVNQQVKNILLTGATGVLGGRILLEILLSTDACVYCLVRAASPQQALERLEQLLYTYDPERRSREHLWRVIPLIGDITQPRLGLNPADYQELAMGIDRVIHCAANVSLVASYGKIAPVNVGGTQNLIALCLLGNVPLLYTSSFSIVGDKLYQDGFTLQETDLDVGQSFNDMDYERSKFEAEQAVHEAGKRGLRWVITRPGNIWGDSLSGRYPLVETRVKGIYYEMIKALVETGLTFSSREDFDITPVDYVARASLCAIVEIDRFQGRTLNLTHPNPITYDDIVDFLRQYGYRISTLINADYFDALTENRLWLQGKAYRSTFTDLLALFYCGSEISEKARYATQHTRQQLSHAGITCAPCDRALLFRYFDYLVESGFIAAPGQQGPAAEIREIVRQGGFLEQLYDADLR
;
A
#
# COMPACT_ATOMS: atom_id res chain seq x y z
N MET A 1 -23.04 7.02 36.74
CA MET A 1 -23.53 6.09 35.70
C MET A 1 -23.19 6.70 34.35
N VAL A 2 -22.09 6.25 33.75
CA VAL A 2 -21.69 6.55 32.37
C VAL A 2 -21.86 5.25 31.60
N ASN A 3 -22.59 5.33 30.49
CA ASN A 3 -23.24 4.23 29.79
C ASN A 3 -22.26 3.17 29.26
N VAL A 4 -22.64 1.92 29.52
CA VAL A 4 -22.45 0.67 28.75
C VAL A 4 -21.47 0.77 27.58
N ASN A 5 -20.32 0.09 27.69
CA ASN A 5 -19.52 -0.37 26.56
C ASN A 5 -20.45 -1.02 25.53
N GLN A 6 -20.87 -0.27 24.52
CA GLN A 6 -21.65 -0.81 23.42
C GLN A 6 -20.67 -1.68 22.62
N GLN A 7 -20.73 -3.00 22.88
CA GLN A 7 -19.95 -3.99 22.15
C GLN A 7 -20.18 -3.75 20.66
N VAL A 8 -19.11 -3.51 19.90
CA VAL A 8 -19.19 -3.30 18.44
C VAL A 8 -19.70 -4.59 17.81
N LYS A 9 -20.89 -4.55 17.22
CA LYS A 9 -21.55 -5.71 16.60
C LYS A 9 -21.46 -5.69 15.09
N ASN A 10 -21.53 -4.51 14.47
CA ASN A 10 -21.60 -4.38 13.01
C ASN A 10 -20.53 -3.41 12.50
N ILE A 11 -19.64 -3.90 11.64
CA ILE A 11 -18.56 -3.12 11.02
C ILE A 11 -18.78 -3.07 9.52
N LEU A 12 -18.82 -1.87 8.93
CA LEU A 12 -18.72 -1.71 7.48
C LEU A 12 -17.25 -1.60 7.08
N LEU A 13 -16.80 -2.49 6.21
CA LEU A 13 -15.45 -2.52 5.66
C LEU A 13 -15.48 -2.28 4.15
N THR A 14 -14.75 -1.26 3.71
CA THR A 14 -14.48 -1.06 2.27
C THR A 14 -13.07 -1.50 1.94
N GLY A 15 -12.84 -1.97 0.72
CA GLY A 15 -11.51 -2.45 0.31
C GLY A 15 -11.18 -3.85 0.85
N ALA A 16 -12.18 -4.60 1.32
CA ALA A 16 -12.04 -5.97 1.82
C ALA A 16 -11.50 -6.97 0.78
N THR A 17 -11.44 -6.58 -0.51
CA THR A 17 -10.83 -7.38 -1.60
C THR A 17 -9.42 -6.90 -1.98
N GLY A 18 -8.79 -6.06 -1.15
CA GLY A 18 -7.41 -5.57 -1.31
C GLY A 18 -6.51 -5.93 -0.12
N VAL A 19 -5.21 -5.70 -0.27
CA VAL A 19 -4.14 -6.11 0.67
C VAL A 19 -4.50 -5.88 2.15
N LEU A 20 -4.65 -4.62 2.56
CA LEU A 20 -4.91 -4.26 3.95
C LEU A 20 -6.34 -4.64 4.38
N GLY A 21 -7.34 -4.35 3.55
CA GLY A 21 -8.73 -4.61 3.89
C GLY A 21 -9.00 -6.10 4.12
N GLY A 22 -8.41 -7.00 3.33
CA GLY A 22 -8.49 -8.45 3.56
C GLY A 22 -7.86 -8.88 4.87
N ARG A 23 -6.69 -8.32 5.21
CA ARG A 23 -6.02 -8.63 6.48
C ARG A 23 -6.79 -8.09 7.69
N ILE A 24 -7.41 -6.92 7.56
CA ILE A 24 -8.34 -6.37 8.57
C ILE A 24 -9.57 -7.26 8.71
N LEU A 25 -10.15 -7.74 7.60
CA LEU A 25 -11.28 -8.68 7.66
C LEU A 25 -10.90 -9.93 8.45
N LEU A 26 -9.74 -10.53 8.16
CA LEU A 26 -9.23 -11.66 8.94
C LEU A 26 -9.06 -11.32 10.42
N GLU A 27 -8.50 -10.15 10.72
CA GLU A 27 -8.31 -9.70 12.11
C GLU A 27 -9.65 -9.58 12.86
N ILE A 28 -10.67 -8.97 12.22
CA ILE A 28 -12.02 -8.85 12.81
C ILE A 28 -12.62 -10.24 13.08
N LEU A 29 -12.45 -11.17 12.14
CA LEU A 29 -12.98 -12.54 12.28
C LEU A 29 -12.27 -13.31 13.40
N LEU A 30 -10.97 -13.12 13.62
CA LEU A 30 -10.24 -13.88 14.65
C LEU A 30 -10.24 -13.24 16.04
N SER A 31 -10.51 -11.94 16.15
CA SER A 31 -10.37 -11.20 17.42
C SER A 31 -11.67 -10.58 17.97
N THR A 32 -12.78 -10.67 17.23
CA THR A 32 -14.06 -10.08 17.64
C THR A 32 -15.24 -10.98 17.26
N ASP A 33 -16.41 -10.68 17.83
CA ASP A 33 -17.70 -11.30 17.47
C ASP A 33 -18.49 -10.50 16.42
N ALA A 34 -17.92 -9.42 15.86
CA ALA A 34 -18.65 -8.50 14.99
C ALA A 34 -18.99 -9.12 13.62
N CYS A 35 -20.19 -8.82 13.12
CA CYS A 35 -20.55 -8.98 11.71
C CYS A 35 -19.85 -7.92 10.87
N VAL A 36 -19.39 -8.32 9.68
CA VAL A 36 -18.62 -7.45 8.78
C VAL A 36 -19.34 -7.31 7.44
N TYR A 37 -19.90 -6.13 7.22
CA TYR A 37 -20.51 -5.73 5.97
C TYR A 37 -19.39 -5.31 5.03
N CYS A 38 -19.14 -6.10 3.99
CA CYS A 38 -18.05 -5.87 3.05
C CYS A 38 -18.60 -5.23 1.78
N LEU A 39 -18.30 -3.94 1.55
CA LEU A 39 -18.67 -3.26 0.30
C LEU A 39 -17.81 -3.79 -0.85
N VAL A 40 -18.43 -4.50 -1.80
CA VAL A 40 -17.73 -5.14 -2.93
C VAL A 40 -18.43 -4.81 -4.25
N ARG A 41 -17.64 -4.38 -5.23
CA ARG A 41 -18.09 -4.30 -6.62
C ARG A 41 -18.10 -5.70 -7.22
N ALA A 42 -19.26 -6.31 -7.39
CA ALA A 42 -19.44 -7.63 -7.98
C ALA A 42 -20.78 -7.70 -8.74
N ALA A 43 -20.90 -8.67 -9.64
CA ALA A 43 -22.14 -8.92 -10.37
C ALA A 43 -23.21 -9.64 -9.53
N SER A 44 -22.80 -10.34 -8.47
CA SER A 44 -23.69 -11.08 -7.57
C SER A 44 -23.10 -11.23 -6.17
N PRO A 45 -23.91 -11.55 -5.14
CA PRO A 45 -23.40 -11.76 -3.78
C PRO A 45 -22.45 -12.97 -3.70
N GLN A 46 -22.70 -14.00 -4.51
CA GLN A 46 -21.85 -15.19 -4.60
C GLN A 46 -20.46 -14.82 -5.11
N GLN A 47 -20.37 -14.04 -6.19
CA GLN A 47 -19.08 -13.58 -6.71
C GLN A 47 -18.36 -12.66 -5.70
N ALA A 48 -19.09 -11.84 -4.96
CA ALA A 48 -18.50 -11.03 -3.90
C ALA A 48 -17.90 -11.91 -2.80
N LEU A 49 -18.63 -12.93 -2.35
CA LEU A 49 -18.17 -13.87 -1.33
C LEU A 49 -16.95 -14.66 -1.79
N GLU A 50 -16.97 -15.22 -3.01
CA GLU A 50 -15.82 -15.94 -3.59
C GLU A 50 -14.54 -15.11 -3.56
N ARG A 51 -14.63 -13.81 -3.92
CA ARG A 51 -13.48 -12.90 -3.89
C ARG A 51 -12.99 -12.60 -2.48
N LEU A 52 -13.90 -12.50 -1.51
CA LEU A 52 -13.55 -12.30 -0.11
C LEU A 52 -12.87 -13.55 0.47
N GLU A 53 -13.41 -14.73 0.18
CA GLU A 53 -12.85 -16.02 0.61
C GLU A 53 -11.47 -16.28 0.00
N GLN A 54 -11.29 -15.99 -1.29
CA GLN A 54 -9.98 -16.11 -1.95
C GLN A 54 -8.92 -15.24 -1.27
N LEU A 55 -9.25 -13.98 -0.97
CA LEU A 55 -8.31 -13.10 -0.30
C LEU A 55 -8.05 -13.51 1.17
N LEU A 56 -9.08 -13.97 1.89
CA LEU A 56 -8.91 -14.52 3.23
C LEU A 56 -7.98 -15.72 3.22
N TYR A 57 -8.12 -16.62 2.25
CA TYR A 57 -7.28 -17.80 2.12
C TYR A 57 -5.79 -17.47 1.94
N THR A 58 -5.47 -16.33 1.32
CA THR A 58 -4.08 -15.85 1.24
C THR A 58 -3.48 -15.66 2.63
N TYR A 59 -4.21 -15.06 3.58
CA TYR A 59 -3.69 -14.78 4.93
C TYR A 59 -4.02 -15.87 5.96
N ASP A 60 -4.98 -16.75 5.65
CA ASP A 60 -5.48 -17.81 6.53
C ASP A 60 -5.55 -19.16 5.79
N PRO A 61 -4.40 -19.71 5.35
CA PRO A 61 -4.37 -20.97 4.60
C PRO A 61 -4.91 -22.16 5.40
N GLU A 62 -4.77 -22.11 6.73
CA GLU A 62 -5.30 -23.11 7.68
C GLU A 62 -6.81 -22.96 7.92
N ARG A 63 -7.44 -21.92 7.36
CA ARG A 63 -8.87 -21.63 7.46
C ARG A 63 -9.38 -21.53 8.90
N ARG A 64 -8.61 -20.91 9.79
CA ARG A 64 -8.99 -20.67 11.19
C ARG A 64 -10.27 -19.83 11.30
N SER A 65 -10.49 -18.93 10.34
CA SER A 65 -11.68 -18.09 10.24
C SER A 65 -12.93 -18.80 9.70
N ARG A 66 -12.84 -20.08 9.31
CA ARG A 66 -13.92 -20.79 8.60
C ARG A 66 -15.24 -20.81 9.36
N GLU A 67 -15.19 -21.05 10.67
CA GLU A 67 -16.39 -21.09 11.52
C GLU A 67 -17.01 -19.70 11.75
N HIS A 68 -16.32 -18.64 11.35
CA HIS A 68 -16.77 -17.26 11.48
C HIS A 68 -17.25 -16.66 10.15
N LEU A 69 -17.14 -17.37 9.02
CA LEU A 69 -17.51 -16.83 7.70
C LEU A 69 -18.98 -16.40 7.59
N TRP A 70 -19.87 -16.96 8.42
CA TRP A 70 -21.27 -16.53 8.49
C TRP A 70 -21.43 -15.06 8.93
N ARG A 71 -20.41 -14.47 9.56
CA ARG A 71 -20.34 -13.05 9.93
C ARG A 71 -19.96 -12.14 8.77
N VAL A 72 -19.52 -12.68 7.64
CA VAL A 72 -19.15 -11.89 6.45
C VAL A 72 -20.38 -11.66 5.59
N ILE A 73 -20.83 -10.41 5.51
CA ILE A 73 -22.04 -10.01 4.80
C ILE A 73 -21.61 -9.23 3.54
N PRO A 74 -21.63 -9.83 2.34
CA PRO A 74 -21.28 -9.13 1.13
C PRO A 74 -22.35 -8.08 0.78
N LEU A 75 -21.93 -6.82 0.67
CA LEU A 75 -22.76 -5.70 0.26
C LEU A 75 -22.35 -5.27 -1.15
N ILE A 76 -23.19 -5.57 -2.15
CA ILE A 76 -22.91 -5.16 -3.52
C ILE A 76 -23.11 -3.66 -3.64
N GLY A 77 -22.04 -2.95 -3.96
CA GLY A 77 -22.08 -1.52 -4.16
C GLY A 77 -20.79 -0.98 -4.75
N ASP A 78 -20.81 0.31 -5.06
CA ASP A 78 -19.68 1.04 -5.61
C ASP A 78 -19.51 2.34 -4.83
N ILE A 79 -18.33 2.48 -4.21
CA ILE A 79 -17.99 3.64 -3.40
C ILE A 79 -18.01 4.96 -4.20
N THR A 80 -17.81 4.90 -5.52
CA THR A 80 -17.85 6.06 -6.41
C THR A 80 -19.26 6.59 -6.65
N GLN A 81 -20.28 5.80 -6.33
CA GLN A 81 -21.68 6.14 -6.60
C GLN A 81 -22.33 6.80 -5.38
N PRO A 82 -23.28 7.73 -5.58
CA PRO A 82 -24.11 8.23 -4.50
C PRO A 82 -24.73 7.08 -3.70
N ARG A 83 -24.78 7.22 -2.37
CA ARG A 83 -25.27 6.17 -1.46
C ARG A 83 -24.57 4.82 -1.64
N LEU A 84 -23.32 4.82 -2.09
CA LEU A 84 -22.51 3.61 -2.34
C LEU A 84 -23.11 2.71 -3.43
N GLY A 85 -23.99 3.25 -4.29
CA GLY A 85 -24.73 2.47 -5.29
C GLY A 85 -25.91 1.70 -4.72
N LEU A 86 -26.25 1.91 -3.45
CA LEU A 86 -27.40 1.28 -2.80
C LEU A 86 -28.70 2.04 -3.08
N ASN A 87 -29.81 1.33 -3.00
CA ASN A 87 -31.12 1.98 -3.00
C ASN A 87 -31.30 2.78 -1.70
N PRO A 88 -32.18 3.80 -1.67
CA PRO A 88 -32.35 4.66 -0.50
C PRO A 88 -32.70 3.94 0.81
N ALA A 89 -33.51 2.88 0.75
CA ALA A 89 -33.92 2.13 1.93
C ALA A 89 -32.74 1.34 2.52
N ASP A 90 -32.03 0.58 1.69
CA ASP A 90 -30.86 -0.20 2.12
C ASP A 90 -29.76 0.71 2.67
N TYR A 91 -29.54 1.88 2.05
CA TYR A 91 -28.56 2.86 2.52
C TYR A 91 -28.92 3.42 3.90
N GLN A 92 -30.21 3.71 4.12
CA GLN A 92 -30.68 4.20 5.41
C GLN A 92 -30.62 3.11 6.49
N GLU A 93 -30.99 1.88 6.16
CA GLU A 93 -30.84 0.73 7.06
C GLU A 93 -29.38 0.51 7.44
N LEU A 94 -28.46 0.54 6.46
CA LEU A 94 -27.03 0.44 6.69
C LEU A 94 -26.53 1.56 7.62
N ALA A 95 -26.92 2.81 7.37
CA ALA A 95 -26.49 3.95 8.19
C ALA A 95 -26.92 3.80 9.66
N MET A 96 -28.11 3.23 9.91
CA MET A 96 -28.65 3.06 11.27
C MET A 96 -28.16 1.76 11.95
N GLY A 97 -27.72 0.78 11.17
CA GLY A 97 -27.35 -0.55 11.67
C GLY A 97 -25.85 -0.77 11.91
N ILE A 98 -24.98 0.06 11.33
CA ILE A 98 -23.52 -0.08 11.47
C ILE A 98 -23.01 0.68 12.71
N ASP A 99 -22.14 0.02 13.48
CA ASP A 99 -21.51 0.62 14.67
C ASP A 99 -20.19 1.31 14.34
N ARG A 100 -19.43 0.80 13.36
CA ARG A 100 -18.11 1.33 12.95
C ARG A 100 -17.89 1.20 11.45
N VAL A 101 -17.17 2.15 10.88
CA VAL A 101 -16.77 2.11 9.47
C VAL A 101 -15.25 2.08 9.37
N ILE A 102 -14.70 1.15 8.59
CA ILE A 102 -13.29 1.10 8.21
C ILE A 102 -13.18 1.31 6.70
N HIS A 103 -12.61 2.46 6.32
CA HIS A 103 -12.43 2.82 4.92
C HIS A 103 -11.00 2.56 4.44
N CYS A 104 -10.79 1.45 3.73
CA CYS A 104 -9.51 1.08 3.10
C CYS A 104 -9.55 1.09 1.57
N ALA A 105 -10.72 1.28 0.94
CA ALA A 105 -10.83 1.28 -0.51
C ALA A 105 -10.09 2.48 -1.13
N ALA A 106 -9.20 2.21 -2.08
CA ALA A 106 -8.51 3.23 -2.85
C ALA A 106 -8.15 2.70 -4.25
N ASN A 107 -8.06 3.60 -5.22
CA ASN A 107 -7.27 3.41 -6.42
C ASN A 107 -5.81 3.79 -6.10
N VAL A 108 -4.92 2.81 -6.16
CA VAL A 108 -3.50 2.91 -5.77
C VAL A 108 -2.55 2.96 -6.98
N SER A 109 -3.09 3.25 -8.17
CA SER A 109 -2.30 3.32 -9.40
C SER A 109 -1.37 4.54 -9.40
N LEU A 110 -0.06 4.31 -9.45
CA LEU A 110 0.96 5.36 -9.49
C LEU A 110 1.06 6.10 -10.84
N VAL A 111 0.46 5.56 -11.90
CA VAL A 111 0.50 6.12 -13.27
C VAL A 111 -0.87 6.55 -13.79
N ALA A 112 -1.90 6.49 -12.95
CA ALA A 112 -3.22 6.94 -13.35
C ALA A 112 -3.35 8.44 -13.12
N SER A 113 -4.03 9.14 -14.04
CA SER A 113 -4.30 10.56 -13.86
C SER A 113 -5.25 10.82 -12.69
N TYR A 114 -5.17 12.03 -12.14
CA TYR A 114 -6.03 12.48 -11.04
C TYR A 114 -7.51 12.20 -11.30
N GLY A 115 -8.00 12.48 -12.51
CA GLY A 115 -9.40 12.25 -12.89
C GLY A 115 -9.86 10.79 -12.81
N LYS A 116 -8.94 9.81 -12.85
CA LYS A 116 -9.25 8.38 -12.64
C LYS A 116 -9.10 7.93 -11.20
N ILE A 117 -8.30 8.63 -10.40
CA ILE A 117 -8.01 8.29 -9.00
C ILE A 117 -9.02 8.97 -8.07
N ALA A 118 -9.23 10.28 -8.24
CA ALA A 118 -10.05 11.11 -7.37
C ALA A 118 -11.51 10.64 -7.18
N PRO A 119 -12.22 10.10 -8.20
CA PRO A 119 -13.58 9.58 -7.99
C PRO A 119 -13.63 8.46 -6.94
N VAL A 120 -12.60 7.62 -6.87
CA VAL A 120 -12.50 6.54 -5.87
C VAL A 120 -11.99 7.09 -4.55
N ASN A 121 -10.85 7.80 -4.57
CA ASN A 121 -10.15 8.16 -3.34
C ASN A 121 -10.81 9.33 -2.61
N VAL A 122 -11.20 10.39 -3.33
CA VAL A 122 -11.83 11.59 -2.75
C VAL A 122 -13.34 11.43 -2.73
N GLY A 123 -13.95 11.16 -3.89
CA GLY A 123 -15.41 10.99 -4.01
C GLY A 123 -15.94 9.83 -3.15
N GLY A 124 -15.23 8.70 -3.16
CA GLY A 124 -15.57 7.57 -2.30
C GLY A 124 -15.46 7.86 -0.81
N THR A 125 -14.43 8.60 -0.40
CA THR A 125 -14.30 9.05 1.00
C THR A 125 -15.45 9.98 1.38
N GLN A 126 -15.84 10.92 0.52
CA GLN A 126 -16.97 11.83 0.75
C GLN A 126 -18.30 11.08 0.88
N ASN A 127 -18.53 10.04 0.07
CA ASN A 127 -19.72 9.20 0.19
C ASN A 127 -19.77 8.44 1.53
N LEU A 128 -18.62 7.94 2.00
CA LEU A 128 -18.51 7.27 3.31
C LEU A 128 -18.70 8.25 4.46
N ILE A 129 -18.14 9.46 4.37
CA ILE A 129 -18.38 10.55 5.32
C ILE A 129 -19.89 10.84 5.43
N ALA A 130 -20.60 10.92 4.30
CA ALA A 130 -22.03 11.17 4.29
C ALA A 130 -22.83 10.06 5.00
N LEU A 131 -22.47 8.79 4.81
CA LEU A 131 -23.06 7.66 5.54
C LEU A 131 -22.81 7.79 7.05
N CYS A 132 -21.55 8.06 7.42
CA CYS A 132 -21.14 8.17 8.82
C CYS A 132 -21.84 9.32 9.54
N LEU A 133 -21.98 10.48 8.90
CA LEU A 133 -22.71 11.61 9.45
C LEU A 133 -24.22 11.33 9.58
N LEU A 134 -24.81 10.61 8.62
CA LEU A 134 -26.22 10.22 8.68
C LEU A 134 -26.51 9.29 9.86
N GLY A 135 -25.66 8.30 10.10
CA GLY A 135 -25.82 7.32 11.17
C GLY A 135 -25.14 7.68 12.51
N ASN A 136 -24.45 8.81 12.58
CA ASN A 136 -23.54 9.15 13.70
C ASN A 136 -22.53 8.03 14.01
N VAL A 137 -21.96 7.44 12.96
CA VAL A 137 -21.07 6.28 13.02
C VAL A 137 -19.60 6.74 12.98
N PRO A 138 -18.72 6.25 13.87
CA PRO A 138 -17.30 6.52 13.75
C PRO A 138 -16.65 5.95 12.50
N LEU A 139 -15.74 6.73 11.92
CA LEU A 139 -14.98 6.40 10.72
C LEU A 139 -13.49 6.21 11.04
N LEU A 140 -12.94 5.05 10.72
CA LEU A 140 -11.51 4.93 10.46
C LEU A 140 -11.24 5.17 8.98
N TYR A 141 -10.44 6.18 8.68
CA TYR A 141 -9.95 6.44 7.34
C TYR A 141 -8.51 5.96 7.20
N THR A 142 -8.28 5.02 6.28
CA THR A 142 -6.91 4.63 5.91
C THR A 142 -6.39 5.63 4.88
N SER A 143 -5.59 6.59 5.32
CA SER A 143 -4.82 7.49 4.48
C SER A 143 -3.52 6.81 3.99
N SER A 144 -2.45 7.57 3.80
CA SER A 144 -1.12 7.10 3.38
C SER A 144 -0.05 8.02 3.97
N PHE A 145 1.14 7.49 4.27
CA PHE A 145 2.30 8.32 4.57
C PHE A 145 2.65 9.29 3.42
N SER A 146 2.28 8.93 2.19
CA SER A 146 2.57 9.68 0.96
C SER A 146 1.85 11.03 0.83
N ILE A 147 0.97 11.40 1.77
CA ILE A 147 0.36 12.75 1.81
C ILE A 147 1.39 13.87 2.00
N VAL A 148 2.64 13.51 2.30
CA VAL A 148 3.79 14.41 2.44
C VAL A 148 4.10 15.19 1.15
N GLY A 149 3.70 14.67 -0.02
CA GLY A 149 3.93 15.31 -1.32
C GLY A 149 5.40 15.61 -1.60
N ASP A 150 5.69 16.76 -2.20
CA ASP A 150 7.05 17.20 -2.54
C ASP A 150 8.00 17.36 -1.33
N LYS A 151 7.47 17.44 -0.10
CA LYS A 151 8.29 17.44 1.11
C LYS A 151 9.03 16.12 1.30
N LEU A 152 8.62 15.06 0.59
CA LEU A 152 9.34 13.78 0.51
C LEU A 152 10.83 13.97 0.19
N TYR A 153 11.16 14.95 -0.66
CA TYR A 153 12.53 15.21 -1.11
C TYR A 153 13.25 16.27 -0.26
N GLN A 154 12.59 16.81 0.77
CA GLN A 154 13.17 17.82 1.63
C GLN A 154 14.00 17.17 2.75
N ASP A 155 15.31 17.46 2.73
CA ASP A 155 16.23 16.98 3.76
C ASP A 155 15.87 17.50 5.16
N GLY A 156 15.96 16.63 6.16
CA GLY A 156 15.62 16.92 7.54
C GLY A 156 14.12 17.13 7.83
N PHE A 157 13.24 17.01 6.84
CA PHE A 157 11.80 17.13 7.07
C PHE A 157 11.26 15.88 7.79
N THR A 158 10.40 16.08 8.79
CA THR A 158 9.71 14.97 9.47
C THR A 158 8.23 15.30 9.58
N LEU A 159 7.39 14.51 8.91
CA LEU A 159 5.94 14.64 9.00
C LEU A 159 5.47 14.15 10.38
N GLN A 160 4.93 15.04 11.20
CA GLN A 160 4.38 14.70 12.51
C GLN A 160 3.00 14.05 12.37
N GLU A 161 2.59 13.24 13.34
CA GLU A 161 1.22 12.70 13.38
C GLU A 161 0.14 13.79 13.44
N THR A 162 0.47 15.00 13.89
CA THR A 162 -0.45 16.14 13.98
C THR A 162 -0.49 17.01 12.73
N ASP A 163 0.45 16.80 11.81
CA ASP A 163 0.55 17.61 10.59
C ASP A 163 -0.43 17.10 9.55
N LEU A 164 -1.05 18.01 8.80
CA LEU A 164 -1.83 17.68 7.61
C LEU A 164 -1.32 18.51 6.44
N ASP A 165 -1.55 19.83 6.50
CA ASP A 165 -1.09 20.78 5.50
C ASP A 165 0.15 21.52 6.02
N VAL A 166 1.29 21.24 5.38
CA VAL A 166 2.60 21.82 5.66
C VAL A 166 3.10 22.63 4.46
N GLY A 167 2.20 23.01 3.55
CA GLY A 167 2.54 23.68 2.29
C GLY A 167 3.24 22.75 1.30
N GLN A 168 2.87 21.48 1.27
CA GLN A 168 3.32 20.51 0.27
C GLN A 168 2.64 20.73 -1.08
N SER A 169 3.36 20.43 -2.16
CA SER A 169 2.84 20.38 -3.53
C SER A 169 2.81 18.95 -4.05
N PHE A 170 2.03 18.71 -5.11
CA PHE A 170 1.79 17.37 -5.66
C PHE A 170 1.94 17.33 -7.19
N ASN A 171 2.93 18.04 -7.72
CA ASN A 171 3.21 18.03 -9.16
C ASN A 171 3.61 16.61 -9.57
N ASP A 172 2.87 16.03 -10.52
CA ASP A 172 3.02 14.64 -10.98
C ASP A 172 2.85 13.56 -9.89
N MET A 173 2.16 13.90 -8.78
CA MET A 173 1.88 13.03 -7.63
C MET A 173 0.37 12.86 -7.41
N ASP A 174 -0.33 12.35 -8.44
CA ASP A 174 -1.80 12.30 -8.47
C ASP A 174 -2.40 11.38 -7.38
N TYR A 175 -1.70 10.30 -7.02
CA TYR A 175 -2.13 9.41 -5.95
C TYR A 175 -2.04 10.12 -4.59
N GLU A 176 -0.88 10.69 -4.28
CA GLU A 176 -0.55 11.44 -3.07
C GLU A 176 -1.56 12.58 -2.86
N ARG A 177 -1.79 13.37 -3.92
CA ARG A 177 -2.77 14.44 -3.93
C ARG A 177 -4.15 13.94 -3.54
N SER A 178 -4.59 12.83 -4.14
CA SER A 178 -5.92 12.28 -3.88
C SER A 178 -6.08 11.79 -2.44
N LYS A 179 -5.01 11.26 -1.83
CA LYS A 179 -5.00 10.83 -0.43
C LYS A 179 -5.02 12.03 0.50
N PHE A 180 -4.26 13.08 0.18
CA PHE A 180 -4.26 14.35 0.92
C PHE A 180 -5.63 15.03 0.90
N GLU A 181 -6.24 15.21 -0.27
CA GLU A 181 -7.57 15.84 -0.41
C GLU A 181 -8.67 15.02 0.30
N ALA A 182 -8.59 13.69 0.26
CA ALA A 182 -9.52 12.82 0.98
C ALA A 182 -9.32 12.91 2.51
N GLU A 183 -8.09 13.02 2.99
CA GLU A 183 -7.79 13.22 4.40
C GLU A 183 -8.31 14.59 4.89
N GLN A 184 -8.10 15.65 4.11
CA GLN A 184 -8.69 16.97 4.37
C GLN A 184 -10.21 16.89 4.52
N ALA A 185 -10.90 16.14 3.65
CA ALA A 185 -12.34 15.96 3.75
C ALA A 185 -12.77 15.30 5.07
N VAL A 186 -12.00 14.34 5.60
CA VAL A 186 -12.26 13.71 6.90
C VAL A 186 -12.06 14.71 8.05
N HIS A 187 -10.99 15.51 8.01
CA HIS A 187 -10.74 16.56 9.00
C HIS A 187 -11.88 17.61 9.01
N GLU A 188 -12.33 18.08 7.84
CA GLU A 188 -13.45 19.02 7.72
C GLU A 188 -14.76 18.40 8.22
N ALA A 189 -15.01 17.12 7.94
CA ALA A 189 -16.16 16.40 8.48
C ALA A 189 -16.09 16.28 10.01
N GLY A 190 -14.89 16.15 10.58
CA GLY A 190 -14.65 16.20 12.01
C GLY A 190 -15.16 17.47 12.67
N LYS A 191 -14.93 18.64 12.03
CA LYS A 191 -15.47 19.93 12.49
C LYS A 191 -17.00 19.98 12.48
N ARG A 192 -17.64 19.11 11.69
CA ARG A 192 -19.10 18.95 11.59
C ARG A 192 -19.66 17.88 12.52
N GLY A 193 -18.83 17.31 13.40
CA GLY A 193 -19.24 16.30 14.38
C GLY A 193 -18.96 14.86 14.00
N LEU A 194 -18.29 14.60 12.85
CA LEU A 194 -17.84 13.23 12.54
C LEU A 194 -16.86 12.74 13.59
N ARG A 195 -17.14 11.55 14.12
CA ARG A 195 -16.17 10.80 14.94
C ARG A 195 -15.19 10.09 14.02
N TRP A 196 -13.90 10.37 14.15
CA TRP A 196 -12.91 9.82 13.22
C TRP A 196 -11.60 9.45 13.90
N VAL A 197 -10.89 8.52 13.26
CA VAL A 197 -9.47 8.23 13.45
C VAL A 197 -8.85 8.02 12.07
N ILE A 198 -7.63 8.52 11.85
CA ILE A 198 -6.90 8.34 10.60
C ILE A 198 -5.69 7.44 10.87
N THR A 199 -5.42 6.52 9.95
CA THR A 199 -4.17 5.78 9.91
C THR A 199 -3.45 6.11 8.62
N ARG A 200 -2.15 6.40 8.67
CA ARG A 200 -1.25 6.61 7.52
C ARG A 200 -0.25 5.45 7.47
N PRO A 201 -0.58 4.31 6.85
CA PRO A 201 0.37 3.24 6.64
C PRO A 201 1.55 3.70 5.80
N GLY A 202 2.72 3.14 6.08
CA GLY A 202 3.87 3.17 5.19
C GLY A 202 3.70 2.21 4.01
N ASN A 203 4.82 1.68 3.54
CA ASN A 203 4.85 0.63 2.53
C ASN A 203 4.38 -0.67 3.15
N ILE A 204 3.19 -1.12 2.77
CA ILE A 204 2.59 -2.33 3.32
C ILE A 204 3.24 -3.57 2.70
N TRP A 205 3.93 -4.35 3.53
CA TRP A 205 4.53 -5.64 3.20
C TRP A 205 3.71 -6.81 3.77
N GLY A 206 4.16 -8.04 3.53
CA GLY A 206 3.47 -9.26 3.90
C GLY A 206 3.28 -9.38 5.41
N ASP A 207 2.45 -10.34 5.79
CA ASP A 207 2.18 -10.67 7.19
C ASP A 207 3.50 -11.03 7.91
N SER A 208 3.76 -10.39 9.05
CA SER A 208 5.04 -10.48 9.75
C SER A 208 5.35 -11.87 10.31
N LEU A 209 4.38 -12.79 10.33
CA LEU A 209 4.57 -14.17 10.82
C LEU A 209 4.75 -15.15 9.67
N SER A 210 3.87 -15.07 8.68
CA SER A 210 3.78 -16.02 7.57
C SER A 210 4.49 -15.58 6.28
N GLY A 211 4.87 -14.31 6.18
CA GLY A 211 5.42 -13.70 4.97
C GLY A 211 4.40 -13.44 3.85
N ARG A 212 3.13 -13.82 4.06
CA ARG A 212 2.12 -13.89 2.99
C ARG A 212 1.62 -12.52 2.56
N TYR A 213 1.40 -12.38 1.25
CA TYR A 213 0.90 -11.17 0.59
C TYR A 213 0.08 -11.57 -0.65
N PRO A 214 -1.06 -10.95 -0.96
CA PRO A 214 -1.96 -11.39 -2.04
C PRO A 214 -1.47 -11.00 -3.44
N LEU A 215 -0.36 -11.60 -3.87
CA LEU A 215 0.31 -11.36 -5.15
C LEU A 215 -0.53 -11.76 -6.38
N VAL A 216 -1.48 -12.68 -6.19
CA VAL A 216 -2.34 -13.22 -7.26
C VAL A 216 -3.69 -12.53 -7.29
N GLU A 217 -4.29 -12.33 -6.12
CA GLU A 217 -5.66 -11.82 -5.98
C GLU A 217 -5.75 -10.31 -6.23
N THR A 218 -4.66 -9.57 -5.99
CA THR A 218 -4.62 -8.12 -6.19
C THR A 218 -4.11 -7.73 -7.57
N ARG A 219 -4.73 -6.70 -8.15
CA ARG A 219 -4.34 -6.18 -9.49
C ARG A 219 -2.97 -5.49 -9.47
N VAL A 220 -2.60 -4.90 -8.34
CA VAL A 220 -1.33 -4.21 -8.14
C VAL A 220 -0.53 -5.02 -7.13
N LYS A 221 0.50 -5.73 -7.60
CA LYS A 221 1.27 -6.69 -6.81
C LYS A 221 2.18 -6.05 -5.75
N GLY A 222 2.21 -4.71 -5.69
CA GLY A 222 3.12 -3.93 -4.88
C GLY A 222 4.44 -3.71 -5.61
N ILE A 223 4.82 -2.45 -5.82
CA ILE A 223 6.01 -2.08 -6.58
C ILE A 223 7.30 -2.65 -5.99
N TYR A 224 7.34 -2.83 -4.66
CA TYR A 224 8.50 -3.38 -3.96
C TYR A 224 8.68 -4.88 -4.16
N TYR A 225 7.62 -5.64 -4.41
CA TYR A 225 7.76 -7.05 -4.80
C TYR A 225 8.23 -7.15 -6.25
N GLU A 226 7.71 -6.31 -7.14
CA GLU A 226 8.22 -6.19 -8.52
C GLU A 226 9.70 -5.76 -8.54
N MET A 227 10.14 -4.93 -7.59
CA MET A 227 11.55 -4.61 -7.37
C MET A 227 12.35 -5.88 -7.04
N ILE A 228 11.98 -6.63 -5.99
CA ILE A 228 12.67 -7.88 -5.62
C ILE A 228 12.77 -8.82 -6.82
N LYS A 229 11.67 -9.00 -7.55
CA LYS A 229 11.63 -9.83 -8.75
C LYS A 229 12.61 -9.35 -9.83
N ALA A 230 12.63 -8.06 -10.13
CA ALA A 230 13.54 -7.50 -11.12
C ALA A 230 15.01 -7.69 -10.72
N LEU A 231 15.36 -7.49 -9.45
CA LEU A 231 16.72 -7.70 -8.95
C LEU A 231 17.13 -9.17 -9.06
N VAL A 232 16.22 -10.10 -8.74
CA VAL A 232 16.47 -11.55 -8.85
C VAL A 232 16.60 -12.01 -10.30
N GLU A 233 15.71 -11.56 -11.19
CA GLU A 233 15.68 -11.96 -12.60
C GLU A 233 16.89 -11.40 -13.37
N THR A 234 17.24 -10.14 -13.13
CA THR A 234 18.35 -9.48 -13.82
C THR A 234 19.70 -9.80 -13.18
N GLY A 235 19.74 -10.08 -11.88
CA GLY A 235 21.00 -10.19 -11.14
C GLY A 235 21.79 -8.88 -11.10
N LEU A 236 21.13 -7.74 -11.35
CA LEU A 236 21.74 -6.41 -11.38
C LEU A 236 21.00 -5.47 -10.42
N THR A 237 21.73 -4.53 -9.84
CA THR A 237 21.19 -3.53 -8.92
C THR A 237 22.04 -2.25 -8.96
N PHE A 238 21.55 -1.19 -8.34
CA PHE A 238 22.25 0.05 -8.06
C PHE A 238 22.52 0.16 -6.54
N SER A 239 23.11 1.25 -6.06
CA SER A 239 23.26 1.49 -4.61
C SER A 239 22.39 2.67 -4.18
N SER A 240 21.68 2.49 -3.07
CA SER A 240 20.96 3.56 -2.39
C SER A 240 20.92 3.30 -0.88
N ARG A 241 21.28 4.33 -0.11
CA ARG A 241 21.26 4.32 1.36
C ARG A 241 20.05 5.07 1.93
N GLU A 242 19.04 5.31 1.10
CA GLU A 242 17.81 5.94 1.53
C GLU A 242 17.00 5.01 2.43
N ASP A 243 16.27 5.61 3.37
CA ASP A 243 15.37 4.90 4.26
C ASP A 243 14.29 4.21 3.41
N PHE A 244 14.22 2.90 3.55
CA PHE A 244 13.26 2.04 2.89
C PHE A 244 12.28 1.50 3.94
N ASP A 245 11.04 1.99 3.87
CA ASP A 245 9.97 1.54 4.77
C ASP A 245 9.52 0.11 4.42
N ILE A 246 9.43 -0.74 5.44
CA ILE A 246 8.82 -2.07 5.39
C ILE A 246 7.86 -2.17 6.57
N THR A 247 6.57 -1.98 6.31
CA THR A 247 5.52 -2.02 7.32
C THR A 247 4.68 -3.30 7.14
N PRO A 248 4.79 -4.30 8.04
CA PRO A 248 4.00 -5.53 7.92
C PRO A 248 2.48 -5.29 8.01
N VAL A 249 1.71 -5.94 7.13
CA VAL A 249 0.26 -5.71 7.03
C VAL A 249 -0.51 -6.09 8.30
N ASP A 250 -0.03 -7.06 9.08
CA ASP A 250 -0.64 -7.47 10.35
C ASP A 250 -0.49 -6.41 11.44
N TYR A 251 0.63 -5.69 11.48
CA TYR A 251 0.79 -4.53 12.36
C TYR A 251 -0.23 -3.45 11.99
N VAL A 252 -0.35 -3.11 10.71
CA VAL A 252 -1.31 -2.09 10.24
C VAL A 252 -2.75 -2.53 10.52
N ALA A 253 -3.10 -3.78 10.25
CA ALA A 253 -4.45 -4.30 10.45
C ALA A 253 -4.85 -4.30 11.94
N ARG A 254 -3.96 -4.77 12.83
CA ARG A 254 -4.18 -4.77 14.28
C ARG A 254 -4.31 -3.36 14.83
N ALA A 255 -3.42 -2.45 14.41
CA ALA A 255 -3.46 -1.05 14.83
C ALA A 255 -4.77 -0.37 14.39
N SER A 256 -5.18 -0.56 13.12
CA SER A 256 -6.43 -0.02 12.61
C SER A 256 -7.64 -0.56 13.35
N LEU A 257 -7.71 -1.87 13.60
CA LEU A 257 -8.83 -2.46 14.34
C LEU A 257 -8.90 -1.95 15.79
N CYS A 258 -7.77 -1.92 16.50
CA CYS A 258 -7.70 -1.36 17.86
C CYS A 258 -8.18 0.10 17.88
N ALA A 259 -7.69 0.92 16.93
CA ALA A 259 -8.01 2.34 16.87
C ALA A 259 -9.51 2.63 16.69
N ILE A 260 -10.21 1.84 15.86
CA ILE A 260 -11.64 2.06 15.60
C ILE A 260 -12.55 1.41 16.64
N VAL A 261 -12.16 0.27 17.21
CA VAL A 261 -12.90 -0.38 18.30
C VAL A 261 -12.84 0.49 19.55
N GLU A 262 -11.65 1.00 19.88
CA GLU A 262 -11.41 1.91 21.01
C GLU A 262 -11.52 3.39 20.62
N ILE A 263 -12.46 3.73 19.74
CA ILE A 263 -12.59 5.09 19.18
C ILE A 263 -12.59 6.21 20.24
N ASP A 264 -13.08 6.00 21.45
CA ASP A 264 -13.04 7.01 22.51
C ASP A 264 -11.61 7.43 22.91
N ARG A 265 -10.64 6.52 22.78
CA ARG A 265 -9.21 6.79 23.00
C ARG A 265 -8.56 7.49 21.80
N PHE A 266 -9.01 7.17 20.59
CA PHE A 266 -8.37 7.59 19.33
C PHE A 266 -9.12 8.68 18.57
N GLN A 267 -10.23 9.18 19.12
CA GLN A 267 -11.05 10.22 18.51
C GLN A 267 -10.20 11.44 18.13
N GLY A 268 -10.25 11.81 16.85
CA GLY A 268 -9.51 12.95 16.29
C GLY A 268 -8.00 12.75 16.23
N ARG A 269 -7.52 11.51 16.27
CA ARG A 269 -6.09 11.17 16.19
C ARG A 269 -5.74 10.64 14.82
N THR A 270 -4.50 10.92 14.44
CA THR A 270 -3.87 10.37 13.26
C THR A 270 -2.68 9.52 13.70
N LEU A 271 -2.56 8.32 13.13
CA LEU A 271 -1.51 7.35 13.44
C LEU A 271 -0.62 7.16 12.22
N ASN A 272 0.66 7.54 12.31
CA ASN A 272 1.65 7.19 11.30
C ASN A 272 2.09 5.74 11.54
N LEU A 273 1.55 4.83 10.73
CA LEU A 273 1.86 3.40 10.77
C LEU A 273 2.99 3.09 9.77
N THR A 274 4.12 3.79 9.92
CA THR A 274 5.38 3.50 9.24
C THR A 274 6.30 2.69 10.16
N HIS A 275 7.33 2.07 9.60
CA HIS A 275 8.32 1.36 10.38
C HIS A 275 9.18 2.37 11.18
N PRO A 276 9.32 2.21 12.51
CA PRO A 276 10.00 3.19 13.36
C PRO A 276 11.53 3.20 13.18
N ASN A 277 12.09 2.13 12.62
CA ASN A 277 13.53 1.98 12.35
C ASN A 277 13.70 1.40 10.93
N PRO A 278 13.48 2.17 9.86
CA PRO A 278 13.56 1.65 8.49
C PRO A 278 14.97 1.10 8.20
N ILE A 279 15.05 0.15 7.26
CA ILE A 279 16.32 -0.31 6.69
C ILE A 279 16.61 0.47 5.42
N THR A 280 17.74 0.24 4.77
CA THR A 280 18.05 0.84 3.48
C THR A 280 17.73 -0.08 2.30
N TYR A 281 17.68 0.48 1.08
CA TYR A 281 17.64 -0.34 -0.14
C TYR A 281 18.85 -1.28 -0.23
N ASP A 282 20.05 -0.80 0.09
CA ASP A 282 21.28 -1.61 0.13
C ASP A 282 21.15 -2.80 1.11
N ASP A 283 20.51 -2.62 2.26
CA ASP A 283 20.27 -3.72 3.21
C ASP A 283 19.37 -4.82 2.61
N ILE A 284 18.34 -4.46 1.83
CA ILE A 284 17.48 -5.41 1.14
C ILE A 284 18.29 -6.24 0.13
N VAL A 285 19.14 -5.58 -0.64
CA VAL A 285 20.04 -6.24 -1.60
C VAL A 285 20.98 -7.20 -0.87
N ASP A 286 21.53 -6.80 0.27
CA ASP A 286 22.41 -7.65 1.07
C ASP A 286 21.66 -8.85 1.66
N PHE A 287 20.40 -8.70 2.07
CA PHE A 287 19.58 -9.85 2.47
C PHE A 287 19.28 -10.79 1.31
N LEU A 288 19.03 -10.30 0.09
CA LEU A 288 18.86 -11.15 -1.10
C LEU A 288 20.14 -11.96 -1.42
N ARG A 289 21.32 -11.33 -1.28
CA ARG A 289 22.61 -12.01 -1.43
C ARG A 289 22.81 -13.08 -0.37
N GLN A 290 22.53 -12.75 0.88
CA GLN A 290 22.59 -13.70 2.00
C GLN A 290 21.60 -14.86 1.84
N TYR A 291 20.45 -14.62 1.20
CA TYR A 291 19.45 -15.64 0.90
C TYR A 291 19.91 -16.59 -0.22
N GLY A 292 20.84 -16.15 -1.07
CA GLY A 292 21.53 -16.97 -2.06
C GLY A 292 21.46 -16.47 -3.50
N TYR A 293 20.87 -15.29 -3.75
CA TYR A 293 20.79 -14.72 -5.09
C TYR A 293 22.11 -14.06 -5.52
N ARG A 294 22.48 -14.25 -6.79
CA ARG A 294 23.62 -13.60 -7.43
C ARG A 294 23.18 -12.24 -7.95
N ILE A 295 23.57 -11.16 -7.27
CA ILE A 295 23.20 -9.78 -7.61
C ILE A 295 24.44 -8.89 -7.58
N SER A 296 24.81 -8.35 -8.74
CA SER A 296 25.93 -7.43 -8.93
C SER A 296 25.47 -5.97 -8.88
N THR A 297 26.12 -5.16 -8.05
CA THR A 297 25.87 -3.71 -8.00
C THR A 297 26.65 -3.02 -9.11
N LEU A 298 25.95 -2.22 -9.90
CA LEU A 298 26.53 -1.35 -10.92
C LEU A 298 26.70 0.08 -10.38
N ILE A 299 27.49 0.88 -11.10
CA ILE A 299 27.51 2.33 -10.88
C ILE A 299 26.11 2.86 -11.20
N ASN A 300 25.55 3.70 -10.32
CA ASN A 300 24.18 4.19 -10.45
C ASN A 300 23.92 4.80 -11.84
N ALA A 301 24.83 5.66 -12.33
CA ALA A 301 24.73 6.25 -13.67
C ALA A 301 24.59 5.18 -14.76
N ASP A 302 25.47 4.17 -14.77
CA ASP A 302 25.41 3.08 -15.76
C ASP A 302 24.10 2.29 -15.69
N TYR A 303 23.60 2.04 -14.47
CA TYR A 303 22.34 1.32 -14.24
C TYR A 303 21.15 2.13 -14.78
N PHE A 304 21.04 3.42 -14.42
CA PHE A 304 19.94 4.27 -14.84
C PHE A 304 20.01 4.58 -16.35
N ASP A 305 21.19 4.82 -16.91
CA ASP A 305 21.37 4.97 -18.36
C ASP A 305 20.97 3.69 -19.10
N ALA A 306 21.28 2.51 -18.54
CA ALA A 306 20.88 1.26 -19.15
C ALA A 306 19.36 1.04 -19.15
N LEU A 307 18.67 1.56 -18.14
CA LEU A 307 17.21 1.52 -18.07
C LEU A 307 16.56 2.52 -19.04
N THR A 308 16.98 3.79 -19.02
CA THR A 308 16.39 4.85 -19.86
C THR A 308 16.63 4.60 -21.35
N GLU A 309 17.78 4.03 -21.71
CA GLU A 309 18.13 3.71 -23.10
C GLU A 309 17.71 2.29 -23.54
N ASN A 310 16.97 1.54 -22.70
CA ASN A 310 16.53 0.16 -22.96
C ASN A 310 17.69 -0.80 -23.32
N ARG A 311 18.84 -0.64 -22.66
CA ARG A 311 20.07 -1.42 -22.86
C ARG A 311 20.19 -2.64 -21.94
N LEU A 312 19.23 -2.85 -21.04
CA LEU A 312 19.17 -4.03 -20.18
C LEU A 312 18.56 -5.22 -20.92
N TRP A 313 19.30 -6.31 -21.10
CA TRP A 313 18.88 -7.49 -21.86
C TRP A 313 18.95 -8.76 -21.02
N LEU A 314 17.89 -9.57 -21.06
CA LEU A 314 17.85 -10.88 -20.42
C LEU A 314 17.54 -11.94 -21.48
N GLN A 315 18.40 -12.95 -21.59
CA GLN A 315 18.25 -14.08 -22.53
C GLN A 315 17.98 -13.64 -23.98
N GLY A 316 18.72 -12.63 -24.46
CA GLY A 316 18.63 -12.15 -25.83
C GLY A 316 17.38 -11.32 -26.15
N LYS A 317 16.66 -10.82 -25.15
CA LYS A 317 15.56 -9.85 -25.31
C LYS A 317 15.77 -8.66 -24.37
N ALA A 318 15.29 -7.49 -24.77
CA ALA A 318 15.23 -6.32 -23.88
C ALA A 318 14.37 -6.68 -22.65
N TYR A 319 14.91 -6.43 -21.46
CA TYR A 319 14.23 -6.68 -20.20
C TYR A 319 13.38 -5.47 -19.83
N ARG A 320 12.11 -5.71 -19.50
CA ARG A 320 11.21 -4.71 -18.94
C ARG A 320 10.31 -5.36 -17.89
N SER A 321 10.11 -4.65 -16.80
CA SER A 321 9.15 -4.97 -15.75
C SER A 321 8.44 -3.69 -15.29
N THR A 322 7.34 -3.84 -14.55
CA THR A 322 6.65 -2.70 -13.95
C THR A 322 7.60 -1.87 -13.07
N PHE A 323 8.52 -2.52 -12.35
CA PHE A 323 9.51 -1.82 -11.56
C PHE A 323 10.50 -1.03 -12.40
N THR A 324 11.13 -1.64 -13.41
CA THR A 324 12.12 -0.91 -14.24
C THR A 324 11.50 0.23 -15.03
N ASP A 325 10.27 0.05 -15.52
CA ASP A 325 9.56 1.08 -16.28
C ASP A 325 9.19 2.27 -15.37
N LEU A 326 8.75 2.02 -14.14
CA LEU A 326 8.46 3.10 -13.18
C LEU A 326 9.73 3.79 -12.70
N LEU A 327 10.79 3.02 -12.42
CA LEU A 327 12.08 3.58 -12.03
C LEU A 327 12.62 4.50 -13.12
N ALA A 328 12.56 4.09 -14.39
CA ALA A 328 12.95 4.94 -15.53
C ALA A 328 12.09 6.20 -15.67
N LEU A 329 10.78 6.11 -15.37
CA LEU A 329 9.88 7.26 -15.41
C LEU A 329 10.21 8.30 -14.32
N PHE A 330 10.46 7.83 -13.09
CA PHE A 330 10.69 8.72 -11.94
C PHE A 330 12.13 9.23 -11.83
N TYR A 331 13.13 8.51 -12.35
CA TYR A 331 14.55 8.88 -12.25
C TYR A 331 15.13 9.46 -13.55
N CYS A 332 14.29 9.86 -14.51
CA CYS A 332 14.76 10.46 -15.76
C CYS A 332 15.35 11.86 -15.54
N GLY A 333 16.65 11.93 -15.24
CA GLY A 333 17.45 13.16 -15.32
C GLY A 333 17.60 13.97 -14.03
N SER A 334 17.22 13.46 -12.86
CA SER A 334 17.43 14.13 -11.57
C SER A 334 17.80 13.14 -10.45
N GLU A 335 18.67 13.59 -9.53
CA GLU A 335 18.91 12.95 -8.23
C GLU A 335 17.67 13.13 -7.35
N ILE A 336 16.60 12.40 -7.64
CA ILE A 336 15.42 12.34 -6.79
C ILE A 336 15.74 11.36 -5.67
N SER A 337 15.80 11.88 -4.45
CA SER A 337 16.20 11.16 -3.25
C SER A 337 15.16 11.40 -2.18
N GLU A 338 14.51 10.34 -1.69
CA GLU A 338 13.53 10.42 -0.62
C GLU A 338 14.25 10.63 0.71
N LYS A 339 13.96 11.75 1.38
CA LYS A 339 14.68 12.19 2.60
C LYS A 339 13.76 12.49 3.78
N ALA A 340 12.47 12.63 3.52
CA ALA A 340 11.50 12.87 4.58
C ALA A 340 11.40 11.68 5.53
N ARG A 341 11.21 11.98 6.81
CA ARG A 341 10.93 11.01 7.87
C ARG A 341 9.50 11.15 8.36
N TYR A 342 9.05 10.16 9.12
CA TYR A 342 7.70 10.11 9.66
C TYR A 342 7.78 9.88 11.17
N ALA A 343 7.21 10.78 11.95
CA ALA A 343 7.15 10.61 13.40
C ALA A 343 6.18 9.47 13.73
N THR A 344 6.58 8.57 14.61
CA THR A 344 5.76 7.43 15.09
C THR A 344 5.64 7.39 16.61
N GLN A 345 6.08 8.45 17.30
CA GLN A 345 6.17 8.46 18.76
C GLN A 345 4.78 8.38 19.39
N HIS A 346 3.84 9.23 18.96
CA HIS A 346 2.48 9.21 19.50
C HIS A 346 1.79 7.91 19.14
N THR A 347 1.99 7.43 17.91
CA THR A 347 1.43 6.17 17.44
C THR A 347 1.84 5.01 18.34
N ARG A 348 3.14 4.85 18.59
CA ARG A 348 3.67 3.79 19.46
C ARG A 348 3.20 3.93 20.91
N GLN A 349 3.16 5.14 21.44
CA GLN A 349 2.65 5.39 22.80
C GLN A 349 1.17 4.97 22.92
N GLN A 350 0.34 5.35 21.96
CA GLN A 350 -1.09 5.07 21.98
C GLN A 350 -1.44 3.61 21.76
N LEU A 351 -0.61 2.85 21.05
CA LEU A 351 -0.80 1.41 20.79
C LEU A 351 -0.15 0.49 21.84
N SER A 352 0.72 1.04 22.70
CA SER A 352 1.48 0.25 23.67
C SER A 352 0.61 -0.53 24.66
N HIS A 353 -0.56 -0.01 25.05
CA HIS A 353 -1.48 -0.68 25.97
C HIS A 353 -2.08 -1.97 25.39
N ALA A 354 -2.17 -2.04 24.06
CA ALA A 354 -2.68 -3.20 23.34
C ALA A 354 -1.56 -4.18 22.92
N GLY A 355 -0.31 -3.90 23.27
CA GLY A 355 0.84 -4.72 22.87
C GLY A 355 1.02 -4.80 21.34
N ILE A 356 0.56 -3.78 20.61
CA ILE A 356 0.69 -3.71 19.16
C ILE A 356 1.99 -2.98 18.84
N THR A 357 2.95 -3.72 18.30
CA THR A 357 4.27 -3.22 17.90
C THR A 357 4.60 -3.67 16.49
N CYS A 358 5.31 -2.83 15.74
CA CYS A 358 5.82 -3.20 14.42
C CYS A 358 6.96 -4.21 14.57
N ALA A 359 6.93 -5.29 13.79
CA ALA A 359 7.99 -6.30 13.81
C ALA A 359 9.30 -5.69 13.27
N PRO A 360 10.47 -6.05 13.83
CA PRO A 360 11.74 -5.51 13.36
C PRO A 360 12.05 -5.93 11.92
N CYS A 361 12.57 -5.00 11.12
CA CYS A 361 13.12 -5.27 9.80
C CYS A 361 14.48 -5.98 9.90
N ASP A 362 14.46 -7.26 10.25
CA ASP A 362 15.65 -8.08 10.37
C ASP A 362 15.72 -9.18 9.31
N ARG A 363 16.84 -9.91 9.30
CA ARG A 363 17.05 -11.06 8.41
C ARG A 363 15.90 -12.06 8.47
N ALA A 364 15.33 -12.32 9.65
CA ALA A 364 14.28 -13.32 9.80
C ALA A 364 12.96 -12.86 9.18
N LEU A 365 12.62 -11.58 9.26
CA LEU A 365 11.44 -11.03 8.58
C LEU A 365 11.62 -11.07 7.06
N LEU A 366 12.73 -10.55 6.54
CA LEU A 366 13.00 -10.50 5.09
C LEU A 366 13.06 -11.90 4.48
N PHE A 367 13.71 -12.86 5.17
CA PHE A 367 13.79 -14.23 4.69
C PHE A 367 12.42 -14.88 4.59
N ARG A 368 11.51 -14.63 5.54
CA ARG A 368 10.13 -15.14 5.45
C ARG A 368 9.36 -14.55 4.27
N TYR A 369 9.60 -13.28 3.95
CA TYR A 369 9.06 -12.71 2.71
C TYR A 369 9.63 -13.44 1.49
N PHE A 370 10.94 -13.64 1.42
CA PHE A 370 11.57 -14.34 0.29
C PHE A 370 11.11 -15.81 0.18
N ASP A 371 10.97 -16.51 1.31
CA ASP A 371 10.41 -17.87 1.37
C ASP A 371 9.03 -17.87 0.69
N TYR A 372 8.14 -16.95 1.07
CA TYR A 372 6.82 -16.84 0.47
C TYR A 372 6.86 -16.49 -1.04
N LEU A 373 7.77 -15.61 -1.47
CA LEU A 373 7.93 -15.28 -2.89
C LEU A 373 8.39 -16.48 -3.72
N VAL A 374 9.25 -17.33 -3.16
CA VAL A 374 9.68 -18.59 -3.79
C VAL A 374 8.54 -19.61 -3.77
N GLU A 375 7.88 -19.82 -2.65
CA GLU A 375 6.76 -20.77 -2.49
C GLU A 375 5.59 -20.46 -3.44
N SER A 376 5.29 -19.17 -3.62
CA SER A 376 4.24 -18.71 -4.54
C SER A 376 4.65 -18.75 -6.02
N GLY A 377 5.91 -19.08 -6.32
CA GLY A 377 6.47 -19.04 -7.67
C GLY A 377 6.58 -17.64 -8.25
N PHE A 378 6.54 -16.59 -7.40
CA PHE A 378 6.68 -15.21 -7.83
C PHE A 378 8.11 -14.88 -8.27
N ILE A 379 9.09 -15.47 -7.59
CA ILE A 379 10.51 -15.50 -7.97
C ILE A 379 11.05 -16.93 -7.98
N ALA A 380 12.09 -17.18 -8.76
CA ALA A 380 12.76 -18.49 -8.77
C ALA A 380 13.52 -18.74 -7.45
N ALA A 381 13.63 -20.01 -7.02
CA ALA A 381 14.51 -20.37 -5.91
C ALA A 381 15.98 -20.01 -6.23
N PRO A 382 16.85 -19.70 -5.24
CA PRO A 382 18.24 -19.30 -5.50
C PRO A 382 19.03 -20.26 -6.40
N GLY A 383 18.87 -21.57 -6.21
CA GLY A 383 19.51 -22.61 -7.04
C GLY A 383 18.99 -22.70 -8.47
N GLN A 384 17.87 -22.02 -8.78
CA GLN A 384 17.21 -21.98 -10.09
C GLN A 384 17.31 -20.59 -10.74
N GLN A 385 18.05 -19.65 -10.14
CA GLN A 385 18.26 -18.34 -10.73
C GLN A 385 18.94 -18.51 -12.11
N GLY A 386 18.38 -17.86 -13.13
CA GLY A 386 18.90 -17.86 -14.50
C GLY A 386 20.24 -17.13 -14.64
N PRO A 387 20.75 -17.02 -15.89
CA PRO A 387 21.88 -16.14 -16.18
C PRO A 387 21.53 -14.68 -15.89
N ALA A 388 22.52 -13.89 -15.48
CA ALA A 388 22.35 -12.47 -15.26
C ALA A 388 22.00 -11.73 -16.57
N ALA A 389 21.36 -10.58 -16.43
CA ALA A 389 21.13 -9.66 -17.53
C ALA A 389 22.46 -9.04 -17.99
N GLU A 390 22.51 -8.68 -19.26
CA GLU A 390 23.62 -8.02 -19.92
C GLU A 390 23.23 -6.58 -20.22
N ILE A 391 24.17 -5.66 -20.02
CA ILE A 391 24.05 -4.30 -20.54
C ILE A 391 24.70 -4.27 -21.92
N ARG A 392 23.91 -3.97 -22.95
CA ARG A 392 24.40 -3.86 -24.33
C ARG A 392 24.78 -2.42 -24.64
N GLU A 393 25.92 -2.22 -25.29
CA GLU A 393 26.23 -0.92 -25.89
C GLU A 393 25.29 -0.66 -27.06
N ILE A 394 24.77 0.57 -27.15
CA ILE A 394 24.11 1.02 -28.37
C ILE A 394 25.22 1.23 -29.40
N VAL A 395 25.28 0.34 -30.39
CA VAL A 395 25.97 0.67 -31.64
C VAL A 395 25.17 1.80 -32.25
N ARG A 396 25.56 3.05 -31.97
CA ARG A 396 25.05 4.20 -32.71
C ARG A 396 25.51 3.98 -34.16
N GLN A 397 24.62 3.47 -35.01
CA GLN A 397 24.74 3.77 -36.43
C GLN A 397 24.73 5.29 -36.51
N GLY A 398 25.80 5.87 -37.07
CA GLY A 398 26.06 7.30 -37.02
C GLY A 398 24.78 8.10 -37.27
N GLY A 399 24.50 9.05 -36.38
CA GLY A 399 23.26 9.79 -36.41
C GLY A 399 23.08 10.46 -37.76
N PHE A 400 21.82 10.71 -38.17
CA PHE A 400 21.52 11.48 -39.38
C PHE A 400 22.31 12.81 -39.48
N LEU A 401 22.67 13.40 -38.33
CA LEU A 401 23.55 14.57 -38.23
C LEU A 401 25.03 14.28 -38.54
N GLU A 402 25.59 13.14 -38.13
CA GLU A 402 26.95 12.76 -38.51
C GLU A 402 27.06 12.48 -40.02
N GLN A 403 26.00 11.93 -40.63
CA GLN A 403 25.89 11.78 -42.09
C GLN A 403 25.77 13.12 -42.84
N LEU A 404 25.33 14.20 -42.18
CA LEU A 404 25.26 15.54 -42.77
C LEU A 404 26.61 16.25 -42.78
N TYR A 405 27.49 15.99 -41.80
CA TYR A 405 28.81 16.63 -41.73
C TYR A 405 29.88 15.93 -42.59
N ASP A 406 29.73 14.65 -42.90
CA ASP A 406 30.65 13.91 -43.78
C ASP A 406 30.39 14.14 -45.29
N ALA A 407 29.33 14.87 -45.65
CA ALA A 407 28.96 15.09 -47.05
C ALA A 407 29.70 16.26 -47.73
N ASP A 408 30.41 17.12 -46.99
CA ASP A 408 31.01 18.37 -47.51
C ASP A 408 32.55 18.44 -47.43
N LEU A 409 33.24 17.30 -47.36
CA LEU A 409 34.70 17.23 -47.49
C LEU A 409 35.12 16.38 -48.70
N ARG A 410 34.84 16.87 -49.91
CA ARG A 410 35.52 16.45 -51.14
C ARG A 410 35.80 17.62 -52.07
#